data_AF-A0A0F8EQ00-F1
#
_entry.id   AF-A0A0F8EQ00-F1
#
_cell.length_a   1.000
_cell.length_b   1.000
_cell.length_c   1.000
_cell.angle_alpha   90.00
_cell.angle_beta   90.00
_cell.angle_gamma   90.00
#
_symmetry.space_group_name_H-M   'P 1'
#
loop_
_entity.id
_entity.type
_entity.pdbx_description
1 polymer ?
#
loop_
_entity_poly.entity_id
_entity_poly.type
_entity_poly.pdbx_seq_one_letter_code
_entity_poly.pdbx_strand_id
1 'polypeptide(L)'
;MQVDAVVHAGDLFDSRNPTLEDLLETMNILFRLKAANIPFFGIVGNHESKQNTQWLDLFEEMGLALRLEKTPRMVGNTAIYGIDSVPKSKIPLYDYSGFGVPVFLSEVFRF
;
A
#
# COMPACT_ATOMS: atom_id res chain seq x y z
N MET A 1 11.85 -4.98 18.69
CA MET A 1 11.11 -5.93 17.85
C MET A 1 11.46 -5.64 16.41
N GLN A 2 11.72 -6.68 15.61
CA GLN A 2 11.92 -6.57 14.17
C GLN A 2 10.59 -6.90 13.49
N VAL A 3 10.21 -6.15 12.46
CA VAL A 3 8.98 -6.36 11.69
C VAL A 3 9.35 -6.76 10.26
N ASP A 4 8.53 -7.60 9.64
CA ASP A 4 8.77 -8.08 8.27
C ASP A 4 8.30 -7.09 7.19
N ALA A 5 7.35 -6.21 7.52
CA ALA A 5 6.83 -5.18 6.64
C ALA A 5 6.08 -4.11 7.44
N VAL A 6 5.86 -2.94 6.83
CA VAL A 6 4.91 -1.92 7.29
C VAL A 6 3.75 -1.86 6.30
N VAL A 7 2.52 -1.82 6.80
CA VAL A 7 1.31 -1.63 5.99
C VAL A 7 0.58 -0.37 6.46
N HIS A 8 0.43 0.62 5.59
CA HIS A 8 -0.30 1.85 5.85
C HIS A 8 -1.69 1.80 5.22
N ALA A 9 -2.74 2.09 5.99
CA ALA A 9 -4.14 1.91 5.59
C ALA A 9 -4.72 3.10 4.78
N GLY A 10 -3.87 3.89 4.13
CA GLY A 10 -4.24 5.14 3.45
C GLY A 10 -4.24 6.36 4.34
N ASP A 11 -4.53 7.52 3.74
CA ASP A 11 -4.42 8.84 4.36
C ASP A 11 -3.00 9.07 4.90
N LEU A 12 -1.98 8.83 4.05
CA LEU A 12 -0.56 9.00 4.41
C LEU A 12 -0.27 10.44 4.84
N PHE A 13 -0.98 11.39 4.25
CA PHE A 13 -1.00 12.78 4.67
C PHE A 13 -2.45 13.21 4.95
N ASP A 14 -2.66 13.90 6.07
CA ASP A 14 -3.95 14.50 6.40
C ASP A 14 -4.32 15.62 5.41
N SER A 15 -3.32 16.41 5.02
CA SER A 15 -3.43 17.44 3.98
C SER A 15 -3.11 16.86 2.60
N ARG A 16 -3.86 17.30 1.60
CA ARG A 16 -3.56 17.03 0.18
C ARG A 16 -2.25 17.66 -0.27
N ASN A 17 -1.94 18.81 0.31
CA ASN A 17 -0.72 19.56 0.05
C ASN A 17 0.11 19.50 1.34
N PRO A 18 0.77 18.37 1.65
CA PRO A 18 1.71 18.29 2.75
C PRO A 18 2.80 19.34 2.56
N THR A 19 3.36 19.83 3.66
CA THR A 19 4.46 20.79 3.59
C THR A 19 5.72 20.10 3.07
N LEU A 20 6.71 20.89 2.62
CA LEU A 20 8.00 20.33 2.24
C LEU A 20 8.66 19.58 3.42
N GLU A 21 8.45 20.06 4.64
CA GLU A 21 8.97 19.41 5.85
C GLU A 21 8.35 18.02 6.05
N ASP A 22 7.02 17.91 5.95
CA ASP A 22 6.31 16.63 6.05
C ASP A 22 6.79 15.61 5.00
N LEU A 23 7.03 16.09 3.76
CA LEU A 23 7.54 15.26 2.68
C LEU A 23 8.96 14.76 2.95
N LEU A 24 9.85 15.65 3.38
CA LEU A 24 11.23 15.29 3.70
C LEU A 24 11.32 14.34 4.90
N GLU A 25 10.52 14.57 5.93
CA GLU A 25 10.46 13.68 7.10
C GLU A 25 9.93 12.29 6.72
N THR A 26 8.84 12.24 5.93
CA THR A 26 8.30 10.97 5.43
C THR A 26 9.33 10.22 4.59
N MET A 27 9.99 10.91 3.65
CA MET A 27 11.06 10.30 2.86
C MET A 27 12.18 9.74 3.75
N ASN A 28 12.63 10.49 4.76
CA ASN A 28 13.66 10.02 5.69
C ASN A 28 13.24 8.75 6.44
N ILE A 29 11.99 8.65 6.85
CA ILE A 29 11.44 7.44 7.49
C ILE A 29 11.44 6.27 6.50
N LEU A 30 10.94 6.47 5.27
CA LEU A 30 10.89 5.42 4.26
C LEU A 30 12.30 4.94 3.84
N PHE A 31 13.27 5.85 3.76
CA PHE A 31 14.67 5.49 3.53
C PHE A 31 15.24 4.60 4.62
N ARG A 32 14.89 4.87 5.89
CA ARG A 32 15.33 4.02 7.02
C ARG A 32 14.71 2.63 6.95
N LEU A 33 13.44 2.52 6.56
CA LEU A 33 12.79 1.23 6.33
C LEU A 33 13.48 0.46 5.20
N LYS A 34 13.72 1.13 4.07
CA LYS A 34 14.44 0.55 2.92
C LYS A 34 15.85 0.10 3.29
N ALA A 35 16.62 0.90 4.02
CA ALA A 35 17.96 0.55 4.48
C ALA A 35 17.96 -0.66 5.44
N ALA A 36 16.87 -0.86 6.19
CA ALA A 36 16.65 -2.01 7.04
C ALA A 36 16.06 -3.23 6.32
N ASN A 37 15.84 -3.16 5.00
CA ASN A 37 15.12 -4.15 4.20
C ASN A 37 13.69 -4.44 4.69
N ILE A 38 13.01 -3.41 5.22
CA ILE A 38 11.61 -3.49 5.64
C ILE A 38 10.77 -2.82 4.55
N PRO A 39 9.99 -3.58 3.75
CA PRO A 39 9.13 -2.99 2.73
C PRO A 39 7.99 -2.18 3.36
N PHE A 40 7.64 -1.06 2.72
CA PHE A 40 6.49 -0.25 3.07
C PHE A 40 5.40 -0.44 2.00
N PHE A 41 4.24 -0.92 2.44
CA PHE A 41 3.06 -1.12 1.63
C PHE A 41 1.99 -0.10 2.02
N GLY A 42 1.26 0.42 1.04
CA GLY A 42 0.18 1.36 1.28
C GLY A 42 -1.00 1.17 0.35
N ILE A 43 -2.14 1.72 0.75
CA ILE A 43 -3.25 2.04 -0.15
C ILE A 43 -3.46 3.55 -0.15
N VAL A 44 -4.18 4.08 -1.14
CA VAL A 44 -4.54 5.49 -1.20
C VAL A 44 -5.77 5.75 -0.35
N GLY A 45 -5.68 6.76 0.52
CA GLY A 45 -6.77 7.18 1.38
C GLY A 45 -7.82 8.04 0.68
N ASN A 46 -8.82 8.46 1.46
CA ASN A 46 -9.85 9.35 0.95
C ASN A 46 -9.31 10.76 0.72
N HIS A 47 -8.34 11.18 1.54
CA HIS A 47 -7.80 12.53 1.51
C HIS A 47 -7.04 12.79 0.20
N GLU A 48 -6.33 11.79 -0.31
CA GLU A 48 -5.50 11.87 -1.51
C GLU A 48 -6.26 11.54 -2.83
N SER A 49 -7.37 10.78 -2.76
CA SER A 49 -8.17 10.28 -3.91
C SER A 49 -8.63 11.29 -4.98
N LYS A 50 -8.50 12.60 -4.73
CA LYS A 50 -8.86 13.69 -5.67
C LYS A 50 -7.67 14.30 -6.41
N GLN A 51 -6.45 13.81 -6.19
CA GLN A 51 -5.25 14.25 -6.92
C GLN A 51 -5.00 13.42 -8.18
N ASN A 52 -4.41 14.04 -9.21
CA ASN A 52 -4.02 13.35 -10.44
C ASN A 52 -2.87 12.36 -10.22
N THR A 53 -1.95 12.69 -9.32
CA THR A 53 -0.82 11.85 -8.90
C THR A 53 -0.88 11.72 -7.39
N GLN A 54 -0.84 10.51 -6.88
CA GLN A 54 -0.90 10.25 -5.44
C GLN A 54 0.51 10.29 -4.86
N TRP A 55 0.66 10.76 -3.61
CA TRP A 55 1.96 10.74 -2.94
C TRP A 55 2.55 9.33 -2.85
N LEU A 56 1.69 8.33 -2.69
CA LEU A 56 2.09 6.94 -2.70
C LEU A 56 2.68 6.51 -4.05
N ASP A 57 2.13 7.00 -5.17
CA ASP A 57 2.65 6.70 -6.52
C ASP A 57 4.06 7.29 -6.68
N LEU A 58 4.29 8.53 -6.21
CA LEU A 58 5.61 9.15 -6.23
C LEU A 58 6.64 8.34 -5.40
N PHE A 59 6.26 7.92 -4.19
CA PHE A 59 7.16 7.11 -3.36
C PHE A 59 7.40 5.72 -3.94
N GLU A 60 6.43 5.16 -4.68
CA GLU A 60 6.62 3.92 -5.44
C GLU A 60 7.60 4.10 -6.61
N GLU A 61 7.51 5.20 -7.38
CA GLU A 61 8.47 5.54 -8.43
C GLU A 61 9.90 5.71 -7.90
N MET A 62 10.05 6.22 -6.67
CA MET A 62 11.33 6.33 -5.95
C MET A 62 11.80 4.98 -5.36
N GLY A 63 10.99 3.93 -5.46
CA GLY A 63 11.23 2.62 -4.88
C GLY A 63 11.28 2.64 -3.35
N LEU A 64 10.55 3.53 -2.71
CA LEU A 64 10.43 3.70 -1.25
C LEU A 64 9.15 3.07 -0.70
N ALA A 65 8.12 2.97 -1.51
CA ALA A 65 6.83 2.40 -1.16
C ALA A 65 6.36 1.45 -2.26
N LEU A 66 5.28 0.71 -1.97
CA LEU A 66 4.56 -0.05 -2.97
C LEU A 66 3.05 0.10 -2.71
N ARG A 67 2.30 0.43 -3.76
CA ARG A 67 0.83 0.50 -3.68
C ARG A 67 0.24 -0.89 -3.80
N LEU A 68 -0.53 -1.28 -2.79
CA LEU A 68 -1.23 -2.56 -2.77
C LEU A 68 -2.43 -2.50 -3.71
N GLU A 69 -2.61 -3.56 -4.48
CA GLU A 69 -3.69 -3.70 -5.45
C GLU A 69 -4.34 -5.08 -5.34
N LYS A 70 -5.11 -5.46 -6.37
CA LYS A 70 -5.70 -6.80 -6.53
C LYS A 70 -4.66 -7.91 -6.71
N THR A 71 -3.44 -7.57 -7.17
CA THR A 71 -2.32 -8.51 -7.23
C THR A 71 -1.65 -8.60 -5.86
N PRO A 72 -1.54 -9.79 -5.24
CA PRO A 72 -1.00 -9.90 -3.90
C PRO A 72 0.49 -9.56 -3.84
N ARG A 73 0.90 -8.99 -2.71
CA ARG A 73 2.29 -8.98 -2.25
C ARG A 73 2.47 -10.00 -1.14
N MET A 74 3.48 -10.84 -1.29
CA MET A 74 3.80 -11.87 -0.32
C MET A 74 4.77 -11.32 0.74
N VAL A 75 4.44 -11.54 2.01
CA VAL A 75 5.33 -11.34 3.16
C VAL A 75 5.39 -12.66 3.90
N GLY A 76 6.49 -13.39 3.73
CA GLY A 76 6.55 -14.80 4.13
C GLY A 76 5.41 -15.59 3.49
N ASN A 77 4.55 -16.18 4.32
CA ASN A 77 3.40 -16.98 3.87
C ASN A 77 2.09 -16.17 3.83
N THR A 78 2.15 -14.86 4.01
CA THR A 78 0.99 -13.97 4.06
C THR A 78 0.85 -13.23 2.74
N ALA A 79 -0.32 -13.33 2.11
CA ALA A 79 -0.67 -12.53 0.95
C ALA A 79 -1.40 -11.27 1.39
N ILE A 80 -0.88 -10.12 0.98
CA ILE A 80 -1.45 -8.80 1.29
C ILE A 80 -1.97 -8.19 -0.01
N TYR A 81 -3.22 -7.73 0.03
CA TYR A 81 -3.91 -7.08 -1.07
C TYR A 81 -4.37 -5.69 -0.65
N GLY A 82 -4.68 -4.84 -1.63
CA GLY A 82 -5.10 -3.46 -1.39
C GLY A 82 -6.37 -3.09 -2.15
N ILE A 83 -7.19 -2.28 -1.49
CA ILE A 83 -8.29 -1.55 -2.08
C ILE A 83 -8.11 -0.10 -1.61
N ASP A 84 -7.83 0.82 -2.52
CA ASP A 84 -7.85 2.24 -2.19
C ASP A 84 -9.22 2.67 -1.70
N SER A 85 -9.29 3.79 -0.99
CA SER A 85 -10.53 4.32 -0.43
C SER A 85 -11.67 4.33 -1.46
N VAL A 86 -12.70 3.54 -1.18
CA VAL A 86 -13.95 3.50 -1.94
C VAL A 86 -15.00 4.29 -1.15
N PRO A 87 -15.70 5.25 -1.77
CA PRO A 87 -16.83 5.92 -1.12
C PRO A 87 -17.83 4.91 -0.56
N LYS A 88 -18.35 5.14 0.65
CA LYS A 88 -19.23 4.17 1.35
C LYS A 88 -20.39 3.66 0.50
N SER A 89 -20.98 4.52 -0.34
CA SER A 89 -22.09 4.15 -1.25
C SER A 89 -21.68 3.21 -2.38
N LYS A 90 -20.39 3.16 -2.73
CA LYS A 90 -19.84 2.30 -3.79
C LYS A 90 -19.28 0.98 -3.27
N ILE A 91 -19.05 0.84 -1.97
CA ILE A 91 -18.55 -0.41 -1.36
C ILE A 91 -19.41 -1.63 -1.74
N PRO A 92 -20.76 -1.58 -1.66
CA PRO A 92 -21.59 -2.72 -2.06
C PRO A 92 -21.53 -3.07 -3.55
N LEU A 93 -21.03 -2.13 -4.37
CA LEU A 93 -20.89 -2.26 -5.83
C LEU A 93 -19.46 -2.55 -6.26
N TYR A 94 -18.52 -2.64 -5.31
CA TYR A 94 -17.12 -2.85 -5.64
C TYR A 94 -16.90 -4.28 -6.16
N ASP A 95 -16.15 -4.42 -7.24
CA ASP A 95 -15.83 -5.72 -7.82
C ASP A 95 -14.68 -6.40 -7.05
N TYR A 96 -15.05 -7.35 -6.21
CA TYR A 96 -14.13 -8.20 -5.43
C TYR A 96 -13.65 -9.45 -6.18
N SER A 97 -14.12 -9.72 -7.40
CA SER A 97 -13.76 -10.96 -8.12
C SER A 97 -12.29 -11.02 -8.55
N GLY A 98 -11.63 -9.87 -8.66
CA GLY A 98 -10.22 -9.80 -9.07
C GLY A 98 -9.19 -10.16 -7.99
N PHE A 99 -9.61 -10.48 -6.76
CA PHE A 99 -8.72 -10.93 -5.69
C PHE A 99 -8.53 -12.44 -5.78
N GLY A 100 -7.60 -12.87 -6.63
CA GLY A 100 -7.28 -14.28 -6.83
C GLY A 100 -6.37 -14.84 -5.72
N VAL A 101 -6.43 -16.15 -5.49
CA VAL A 101 -5.50 -16.86 -4.58
C VAL A 101 -4.08 -16.80 -5.18
N PRO A 102 -3.03 -16.44 -4.41
CA PRO A 102 -1.67 -16.43 -4.91
C PRO A 102 -1.27 -17.83 -5.37
N VAL A 103 -0.55 -17.91 -6.50
CA VAL A 103 -0.22 -19.18 -7.17
C VAL A 103 0.47 -20.18 -6.22
N PHE A 104 1.33 -19.70 -5.32
CA PHE A 104 2.02 -20.55 -4.33
C PHE A 104 1.11 -21.19 -3.27
N LEU A 105 -0.05 -20.59 -2.94
CA LEU A 105 -1.03 -21.23 -2.05
C LEU A 105 -1.86 -22.28 -2.81
N SER A 106 -2.03 -22.13 -4.13
CA SER A 106 -2.81 -23.07 -4.93
C SER A 106 -2.12 -24.42 -5.15
N GLU A 107 -0.80 -24.50 -4.99
CA GLU A 107 -0.05 -25.77 -5.04
C GLU A 107 -0.13 -26.55 -3.71
N VAL A 108 -0.27 -25.86 -2.57
CA VAL A 108 -0.31 -26.49 -1.24
C VAL A 108 -1.70 -27.08 -0.90
N PHE A 109 -2.77 -26.58 -1.52
CA PHE A 109 -4.14 -27.02 -1.26
C PHE A 109 -4.74 -27.94 -2.35
N ARG A 110 -3.92 -28.46 -3.28
CA ARG A 110 -4.32 -29.57 -4.15
C ARG A 110 -4.21 -30.89 -3.39
N PHE A 111 -5.23 -31.22 -2.60
CA PHE A 111 -5.49 -32.58 -2.12
C PHE A 111 -6.57 -33.23 -2.97
#